data_AF-A0A7K3IZ47-F1
#
_entry.id   AF-A0A7K3IZ47-F1
#
_cell.length_a   1.000
_cell.length_b   1.000
_cell.length_c   1.000
_cell.angle_alpha   90.00
_cell.angle_beta   90.00
_cell.angle_gamma   90.00
#
_symmetry.space_group_name_H-M   'P 1'
#
loop_
_entity.id
_entity.type
_entity.pdbx_description
1 polymer ?
#
loop_
_entity_poly.entity_id
_entity_poly.type
_entity_poly.pdbx_seq_one_letter_code
_entity_poly.pdbx_strand_id
1 'polypeptide(L)' 'IVGPICESSDTFGKYVELPETRRGDLIAIRSAGAYGESMASRYNLRDLPRAVFSDEI' A
#
# COMPACT_ATOMS: atom_id res chain seq x y z
N ILE A 1 9.54 -3.14 -3.44
CA ILE A 1 8.58 -2.29 -2.69
C ILE A 1 8.15 -3.02 -1.45
N VAL A 2 8.35 -2.41 -0.29
CA VAL A 2 7.99 -2.96 1.03
C VAL A 2 6.92 -2.10 1.68
N GLY A 3 6.19 -2.68 2.61
CA GLY A 3 5.26 -1.96 3.47
C GLY A 3 5.95 -1.34 4.70
N PRO A 4 5.16 -0.75 5.59
CA PRO A 4 5.66 0.00 6.74
C PRO A 4 5.87 -0.86 8.00
N ILE A 5 5.58 -2.16 7.95
CA ILE A 5 5.70 -3.07 9.10
C ILE A 5 7.15 -3.53 9.23
N CYS A 6 7.64 -3.64 10.47
CA CYS A 6 8.94 -4.22 10.78
C CYS A 6 8.89 -5.76 10.68
N GLU A 7 8.44 -6.26 9.53
CA GLU A 7 8.31 -7.69 9.24
C GLU A 7 8.80 -7.97 7.83
N SER A 8 9.55 -9.06 7.68
CA SER A 8 10.20 -9.46 6.43
C SER A 8 9.20 -9.79 5.30
N SER A 9 8.01 -10.26 5.68
CA SER A 9 6.94 -10.63 4.75
C SER A 9 6.08 -9.45 4.30
N ASP A 10 6.24 -8.25 4.89
CA ASP A 10 5.53 -7.04 4.48
C ASP A 10 6.14 -6.45 3.20
N THR A 11 5.99 -7.18 2.10
CA THR A 11 6.58 -6.89 0.80
C THR A 11 5.53 -6.98 -0.30
N PHE A 12 5.32 -5.90 -1.05
CA PHE A 12 4.40 -5.86 -2.18
C PHE A 12 5.01 -6.42 -3.47
N GLY A 13 6.32 -6.26 -3.65
CA GLY A 13 6.99 -6.74 -4.87
C GLY A 13 8.50 -6.72 -4.74
N LYS A 14 9.14 -7.77 -5.24
CA LYS A 14 10.60 -7.92 -5.32
C LYS A 14 11.02 -7.77 -6.79
N TYR A 15 12.20 -7.21 -7.02
CA TYR A 15 12.77 -7.02 -8.36
C TYR A 15 11.86 -6.23 -9.32
N VAL A 16 11.16 -5.23 -8.79
CA VAL A 16 10.33 -4.32 -9.58
C VAL A 16 11.21 -3.18 -10.08
N GLU A 17 11.27 -2.99 -11.40
CA GLU A 17 11.93 -1.83 -12.00
C GLU A 17 11.13 -0.58 -11.71
N LEU A 18 11.80 0.45 -11.19
CA LEU A 18 11.21 1.74 -10.85
C LEU A 18 12.19 2.86 -11.20
N PRO A 19 11.69 4.05 -11.53
CA PRO A 19 12.54 5.24 -11.58
C PRO A 19 13.16 5.53 -10.21
N GLU A 20 14.17 6.41 -10.16
CA GLU A 20 14.70 6.91 -8.90
C GLU A 20 13.58 7.59 -8.10
N THR A 21 13.48 7.25 -6.80
CA THR A 21 12.43 7.73 -5.90
C THR A 21 13.02 8.53 -4.76
N ARG A 22 12.25 9.48 -4.23
CA ARG A 22 12.58 10.32 -3.09
C ARG A 22 11.49 10.23 -2.04
N ARG A 23 11.85 10.63 -0.81
CA ARG A 23 10.87 10.71 0.28
C ARG A 23 9.76 11.69 -0.10
N GLY A 24 8.51 11.22 0.00
CA GLY A 24 7.32 11.99 -0.36
C GLY A 24 6.74 11.64 -1.72
N ASP A 25 7.47 10.90 -2.57
CA ASP A 25 6.93 10.40 -3.82
C ASP A 25 5.82 9.37 -3.56
N LEU A 26 4.88 9.29 -4.49
CA LEU A 26 3.74 8.40 -4.40
C LEU A 26 3.94 7.17 -5.28
N ILE A 27 3.51 6.01 -4.77
CA ILE A 27 3.45 4.76 -5.51
C ILE A 27 1.99 4.32 -5.56
N ALA A 28 1.49 4.05 -6.77
CA ALA A 28 0.14 3.53 -6.97
C ALA A 28 0.17 1.99 -7.08
N ILE A 29 -0.50 1.31 -6.16
CA ILE A 29 -0.83 -0.12 -6.29
C ILE A 29 -2.19 -0.21 -6.95
N ARG A 30 -2.21 -0.68 -8.21
CA ARG A 30 -3.44 -0.79 -9.00
C ARG A 30 -4.22 -2.05 -8.65
N SER A 31 -5.51 -2.05 -8.95
CA SER A 31 -6.41 -3.20 -8.73
C SER A 31 -6.55 -3.64 -7.28
N ALA A 32 -6.42 -2.70 -6.32
CA ALA A 32 -6.53 -2.96 -4.89
C ALA A 32 -7.97 -2.90 -4.33
N GLY A 33 -8.99 -2.85 -5.20
CA GLY A 33 -10.38 -2.67 -4.78
C GLY A 33 -11.00 -3.92 -4.14
N ALA A 34 -10.83 -5.09 -4.74
CA ALA A 34 -11.34 -6.33 -4.19
C ALA A 34 -10.40 -6.87 -3.10
N TYR A 35 -10.95 -7.23 -1.94
CA TYR A 35 -10.23 -7.85 -0.81
C TYR A 35 -9.07 -7.04 -0.23
N GLY A 36 -8.91 -5.76 -0.59
CA GLY A 36 -7.90 -4.88 -0.03
C GLY A 36 -8.30 -4.39 1.36
N GLU A 37 -9.20 -3.41 1.42
CA GLU A 37 -9.69 -2.83 2.69
C GLU A 37 -10.36 -3.88 3.58
N SER A 38 -11.16 -4.79 3.01
CA SER A 38 -11.89 -5.79 3.78
C SER A 38 -10.99 -6.81 4.50
N MET A 39 -9.74 -6.97 4.07
CA MET A 39 -8.75 -7.86 4.69
C MET A 39 -7.68 -7.07 5.47
N ALA A 40 -7.81 -5.75 5.60
CA ALA A 40 -6.85 -4.92 6.29
C ALA A 40 -6.90 -5.15 7.82
N SER A 41 -5.75 -4.98 8.47
CA SER A 41 -5.58 -5.23 9.91
C SER A 41 -4.95 -4.05 10.62
N ARG A 42 -5.31 -3.86 11.89
CA ARG A 42 -4.67 -2.89 12.80
C ARG A 42 -3.39 -3.43 13.44
N TYR A 43 -2.66 -4.26 12.70
CA TYR A 43 -1.40 -4.86 13.17
C TYR A 43 -0.39 -3.75 13.55
N ASN A 44 0.37 -3.98 14.62
CA ASN A 44 1.22 -2.96 15.25
C ASN A 44 0.50 -1.67 15.63
N LEU A 45 -0.78 -1.77 16.02
CA LEU A 45 -1.63 -0.65 16.47
C LEU A 45 -1.75 0.48 15.44
N ARG A 46 -1.59 0.15 14.15
CA ARG A 46 -1.70 1.12 13.05
C ARG A 46 -3.16 1.33 12.69
N ASP A 47 -3.47 2.55 12.27
CA ASP A 47 -4.75 2.84 11.67
C ASP A 47 -4.88 2.22 10.29
N LEU A 48 -6.13 1.88 9.95
CA LEU A 48 -6.46 1.39 8.61
C LEU A 48 -6.31 2.53 7.59
N PRO A 49 -5.91 2.21 6.35
CA PRO A 49 -5.90 3.19 5.27
C PRO A 49 -7.32 3.74 5.03
N ARG A 50 -7.44 5.02 4.71
CA ARG A 50 -8.73 5.63 4.39
C ARG A 50 -9.17 5.24 2.98
N ALA A 51 -10.42 4.80 2.83
CA ALA A 51 -11.09 4.72 1.54
C ALA A 51 -11.65 6.09 1.13
N VAL A 52 -11.51 6.43 -0.15
CA VAL A 52 -12.09 7.61 -0.78
C VAL A 52 -12.81 7.15 -2.03
N PHE A 53 -14.04 7.62 -2.21
CA PHE A 53 -14.90 7.29 -3.35
C PHE A 53 -15.23 8.60 -4.08
N SER A 54 -15.20 8.57 -5.40
CA SER A 54 -15.58 9.69 -6.26
C SER A 54 -16.11 9.13 -7.57
N ASP A 55 -17.21 9.69 -8.05
CA ASP A 55 -17.73 9.42 -9.38
C ASP A 55 -16.98 10.23 -10.47
N GLU A 56 -16.08 11.13 -10.06
CA GLU A 56 -15.33 12.05 -10.93
C GLU A 56 -13.86 11.66 -11.15
N ILE A 57 -13.41 10.52 -10.63
CA ILE A 57 -12.06 9.98 -10.88
C ILE A 57 -12.04 9.12 -12.14
#